data_AF-A0A7X4HH47-F1
#
_entry.id   AF-A0A7X4HH47-F1
#
_cell.length_a   1.000
_cell.length_b   1.000
_cell.length_c   1.000
_cell.angle_alpha   90.00
_cell.angle_beta   90.00
_cell.angle_gamma   90.00
#
_symmetry.space_group_name_H-M   'P 1'
#
loop_
_entity.id
_entity.type
_entity.pdbx_description
1 polymer ?
#
loop_
_entity_poly.entity_id
_entity_poly.type
_entity_poly.pdbx_seq_one_letter_code
_entity_poly.pdbx_strand_id
1 'polypeptide(L)'
;MKRTLVLGLLAACCAAQAQVTPPEVEKHQRQELRHGDPARWTKPDRTEAQQLATLRKEINAALAEARTACKQMEQAERADCLKEAQATYVADMGNMRQQLANANNPRQAVYDTSGQ
;
A
#
# COMPACT_ATOMS: atom_id res chain seq x y z
N MET A 1 -48.30 34.28 14.74
CA MET A 1 -48.13 32.82 14.94
C MET A 1 -48.26 32.12 13.60
N LYS A 2 -47.15 31.56 13.09
CA LYS A 2 -47.02 30.31 12.32
C LYS A 2 -45.58 30.24 11.82
N ARG A 3 -44.74 29.59 12.62
CA ARG A 3 -43.37 29.20 12.24
C ARG A 3 -43.49 27.98 11.36
N THR A 4 -43.26 28.13 10.07
CA THR A 4 -43.07 27.01 9.15
C THR A 4 -41.68 26.44 9.40
N LEU A 5 -41.63 25.28 10.06
CA LEU A 5 -40.44 24.44 10.16
C LEU A 5 -40.17 23.82 8.79
N VAL A 6 -39.07 24.22 8.14
CA VAL A 6 -38.50 23.47 7.03
C VAL A 6 -37.49 22.49 7.61
N LEU A 7 -37.98 21.29 7.92
CA LEU A 7 -37.16 20.08 8.07
C LEU A 7 -37.00 19.50 6.66
N GLY A 8 -35.84 19.73 6.05
CA GLY A 8 -35.48 19.17 4.75
C GLY A 8 -34.10 18.54 4.83
N LEU A 9 -34.07 17.21 4.86
CA LEU A 9 -32.87 16.37 4.90
C LEU A 9 -31.87 16.72 3.80
N LEU A 10 -30.61 16.97 4.18
CA LEU A 10 -29.44 16.83 3.31
C LEU A 10 -28.48 15.81 3.94
N ALA A 11 -28.96 14.57 4.01
CA ALA A 11 -28.15 13.39 4.25
C ALA A 11 -28.03 12.63 2.93
N ALA A 12 -27.02 12.95 2.11
CA ALA A 12 -26.70 12.18 0.90
C ALA A 12 -25.27 12.45 0.40
N CYS A 13 -24.25 12.16 1.22
CA CYS A 13 -22.86 12.03 0.76
C CYS A 13 -22.34 10.58 0.88
N CYS A 14 -23.23 9.59 0.78
CA CYS A 14 -22.85 8.16 0.74
C CYS A 14 -23.67 7.39 -0.31
N ALA A 15 -23.92 7.99 -1.48
CA ALA A 15 -24.26 7.17 -2.64
C ALA A 15 -22.95 6.58 -3.16
N ALA A 16 -22.65 5.34 -2.76
CA ALA A 16 -21.75 4.49 -3.52
C ALA A 16 -22.39 4.31 -4.90
N GLN A 17 -22.17 5.28 -5.80
CA GLN A 17 -22.49 5.10 -7.20
C GLN A 17 -21.59 3.96 -7.66
N ALA A 18 -22.18 2.80 -7.93
CA ALA A 18 -21.48 1.73 -8.60
C ALA A 18 -20.91 2.32 -9.89
N GLN A 19 -19.59 2.52 -9.92
CA GLN A 19 -18.90 2.97 -11.12
C GLN A 19 -19.07 1.84 -12.13
N VAL A 20 -20.04 1.99 -13.04
CA VAL A 20 -20.20 1.05 -14.15
C VAL A 20 -18.98 1.19 -15.03
N THR A 21 -18.19 0.12 -15.15
CA THR A 21 -17.06 0.08 -16.06
C THR A 21 -17.59 0.37 -17.47
N PRO A 22 -17.11 1.42 -18.17
CA PRO A 22 -17.59 1.72 -19.51
C PRO A 22 -17.42 0.51 -20.43
N PRO A 23 -18.33 0.28 -21.39
CA PRO A 23 -18.35 -0.94 -22.20
C PRO A 23 -17.05 -1.15 -23.01
N GLU A 24 -16.36 -0.08 -23.37
CA GLU A 24 -15.03 -0.13 -23.98
C GLU A 24 -13.95 -0.64 -23.02
N VAL A 25 -14.00 -0.23 -21.75
CA VAL A 25 -13.08 -0.69 -20.71
C VAL A 25 -13.38 -2.14 -20.35
N GLU A 26 -14.66 -2.53 -20.30
CA GLU A 26 -15.05 -3.93 -20.07
C GLU A 26 -14.52 -4.85 -21.19
N LYS A 27 -14.67 -4.44 -22.46
CA LYS A 27 -14.13 -5.19 -23.61
C LYS A 27 -12.61 -5.32 -23.52
N HIS A 28 -11.91 -4.25 -23.17
CA HIS A 28 -10.46 -4.26 -22.98
C HIS A 28 -10.06 -5.16 -21.80
N GLN A 29 -10.71 -5.04 -20.65
CA GLN A 29 -10.45 -5.91 -19.50
C GLN A 29 -10.68 -7.38 -19.83
N ARG A 30 -11.76 -7.72 -20.52
CA ARG A 30 -12.01 -9.09 -21.00
C ARG A 30 -10.92 -9.57 -21.96
N GLN A 31 -10.32 -8.67 -22.74
CA GLN A 31 -9.19 -9.00 -23.59
C GLN A 31 -7.95 -9.30 -22.75
N GLU A 32 -7.58 -8.42 -21.82
CA GLU A 32 -6.42 -8.64 -20.95
C GLU A 32 -6.55 -9.92 -20.11
N LEU A 33 -7.74 -10.18 -19.55
CA LEU A 33 -8.02 -11.42 -18.82
C LEU A 33 -7.85 -12.68 -19.68
N ARG A 34 -8.13 -12.61 -20.99
CA ARG A 34 -7.87 -13.72 -21.92
C ARG A 34 -6.38 -13.89 -22.22
N HIS A 35 -5.59 -12.81 -22.20
CA HIS A 35 -4.14 -12.89 -22.35
C HIS A 35 -3.49 -13.48 -21.09
N GLY A 36 -4.15 -13.33 -19.94
CA GLY A 36 -3.68 -13.80 -18.64
C GLY A 36 -2.57 -12.90 -18.08
N ASP A 37 -2.09 -13.23 -16.89
CA ASP A 37 -1.04 -12.45 -16.27
C ASP A 37 0.28 -12.56 -17.05
N PRO A 38 1.02 -11.46 -17.21
CA PRO A 38 2.35 -11.50 -17.79
C PRO A 38 3.23 -12.52 -17.04
N ALA A 39 3.93 -13.39 -17.77
CA ALA A 39 4.80 -14.41 -17.17
C ALA A 39 5.91 -13.83 -16.24
N ARG A 40 6.16 -12.52 -16.29
CA ARG A 40 7.05 -11.83 -15.34
C ARG A 40 6.45 -11.73 -13.93
N TRP A 41 5.13 -11.59 -13.80
CA TRP A 41 4.46 -11.37 -12.51
C TRP A 41 4.61 -12.55 -11.56
N THR A 42 4.72 -13.76 -12.09
CA THR A 42 4.84 -15.00 -11.31
C THR A 42 6.28 -15.48 -11.15
N LYS A 43 7.28 -14.72 -11.64
CA LYS A 43 8.70 -15.09 -11.50
C LYS A 43 9.24 -14.51 -10.19
N PRO A 44 9.46 -15.33 -9.15
CA PRO A 44 10.11 -14.85 -7.93
C PRO A 44 11.58 -14.50 -8.21
N ASP A 45 12.14 -13.65 -7.35
CA ASP A 45 13.59 -13.45 -7.27
C ASP A 45 14.24 -14.77 -6.87
N ARG A 46 14.98 -15.38 -7.80
CA ARG A 46 15.46 -16.76 -7.68
C ARG A 46 16.76 -16.88 -6.91
N THR A 47 17.48 -15.78 -6.75
CA THR A 47 18.75 -15.74 -6.04
C THR A 47 18.68 -14.79 -4.86
N GLU A 48 19.44 -15.08 -3.80
CA GLU A 48 19.56 -14.20 -2.65
C GLU A 48 20.00 -12.79 -3.06
N ALA A 49 20.89 -12.66 -4.05
CA ALA A 49 21.32 -11.38 -4.58
C ALA A 49 20.17 -10.59 -5.23
N GLN A 50 19.28 -11.25 -5.97
CA GLN A 50 18.08 -10.61 -6.52
C GLN A 50 17.13 -10.19 -5.40
N GLN A 51 16.89 -11.06 -4.43
CA GLN A 51 16.02 -10.78 -3.28
C GLN A 51 16.55 -9.60 -2.44
N LEU A 52 17.86 -9.53 -2.19
CA LEU A 52 18.48 -8.38 -1.51
C LEU A 52 18.38 -7.09 -2.33
N ALA A 53 18.53 -7.19 -3.66
CA ALA A 53 18.36 -6.03 -4.54
C ALA A 53 16.92 -5.51 -4.54
N THR A 54 15.93 -6.41 -4.50
CA THR A 54 14.51 -6.07 -4.34
C THR A 54 14.25 -5.49 -2.96
N LEU A 55 14.68 -6.14 -1.88
CA LEU A 55 14.53 -5.64 -0.51
C LEU A 55 15.10 -4.23 -0.34
N ARG A 56 16.25 -3.92 -0.97
CA ARG A 56 16.79 -2.56 -0.97
C ARG A 56 15.85 -1.55 -1.61
N LYS A 57 15.20 -1.92 -2.72
CA LYS A 57 14.22 -1.05 -3.39
C LYS A 57 13.01 -0.83 -2.50
N GLU A 58 12.51 -1.88 -1.87
CA GLU A 58 11.37 -1.79 -0.93
C GLU A 58 11.70 -0.88 0.26
N ILE A 59 12.89 -1.01 0.87
CA ILE A 59 13.33 -0.12 1.96
C ILE A 59 13.42 1.35 1.51
N ASN A 60 13.92 1.60 0.29
CA ASN A 60 13.97 2.96 -0.27
C ASN A 60 12.58 3.53 -0.56
N ALA A 61 11.66 2.70 -1.08
CA ALA A 61 10.28 3.07 -1.31
C ALA A 61 9.57 3.39 0.03
N ALA A 62 9.73 2.55 1.04
CA ALA A 62 9.19 2.75 2.38
C ALA A 62 9.68 4.08 3.00
N LEU A 63 10.97 4.42 2.85
CA LEU A 63 11.48 5.73 3.30
C LEU A 63 10.82 6.90 2.55
N ALA A 64 10.63 6.77 1.23
CA ALA A 64 10.00 7.82 0.43
C ALA A 64 8.52 8.01 0.81
N GLU A 65 7.80 6.92 1.05
CA GLU A 65 6.42 6.93 1.55
C GLU A 65 6.34 7.54 2.95
N ALA A 66 7.19 7.10 3.88
CA ALA A 66 7.26 7.64 5.23
C ALA A 66 7.53 9.15 5.23
N ARG A 67 8.50 9.62 4.43
CA ARG A 67 8.78 11.05 4.28
C ARG A 67 7.60 11.83 3.69
N THR A 68 6.85 11.21 2.78
CA THR A 68 5.65 11.81 2.19
C THR A 68 4.54 11.93 3.23
N ALA A 69 4.34 10.91 4.06
CA ALA A 69 3.43 10.94 5.19
C ALA A 69 3.83 12.01 6.23
N CYS A 70 5.12 12.07 6.63
CA CYS A 70 5.60 13.08 7.58
C CYS A 70 5.34 14.51 7.12
N LYS A 71 5.36 14.78 5.80
CA LYS A 71 5.06 16.12 5.26
C LYS A 71 3.59 16.52 5.44
N GLN A 72 2.68 15.55 5.58
CA GLN A 72 1.26 15.81 5.84
C GLN A 72 0.96 16.06 7.32
N MET A 73 1.92 15.80 8.21
CA MET A 73 1.77 16.07 9.65
C MET A 73 1.92 17.56 9.98
N GLU A 74 1.40 17.92 11.15
CA GLU A 74 1.57 19.23 11.75
C GLU A 74 3.05 19.59 11.92
N GLN A 75 3.37 20.89 11.83
CA GLN A 75 4.77 21.34 11.83
C GLN A 75 5.54 20.93 13.08
N ALA A 76 4.86 20.88 14.24
CA ALA A 76 5.46 20.50 15.51
C ALA A 76 5.93 19.04 15.55
N GLU A 77 5.26 18.13 14.83
CA GLU A 77 5.54 16.69 14.84
C GLU A 77 6.40 16.24 13.65
N ARG A 78 6.43 17.06 12.58
CA ARG A 78 7.10 16.74 11.32
C ARG A 78 8.59 16.42 11.49
N ALA A 79 9.30 17.18 12.32
CA ALA A 79 10.74 17.02 12.49
C ALA A 79 11.08 15.66 13.13
N ASP A 80 10.32 15.28 14.15
CA ASP A 80 10.50 14.00 14.83
C ASP A 80 10.09 12.83 13.92
N CYS A 81 8.98 12.94 13.18
CA CYS A 81 8.60 11.93 12.19
C CYS A 81 9.71 11.70 11.13
N LEU A 82 10.30 12.78 10.59
CA LEU A 82 11.37 12.64 9.60
C LEU A 82 12.63 11.98 10.19
N LYS A 83 12.93 12.25 11.47
CA LYS A 83 14.03 11.61 12.18
C LYS A 83 13.77 10.13 12.41
N GLU A 84 12.57 9.76 12.82
CA GLU A 84 12.15 8.37 12.99
C GLU A 84 12.20 7.61 11.67
N ALA A 85 11.63 8.17 10.59
CA ALA A 85 11.69 7.56 9.26
C ALA A 85 13.14 7.29 8.81
N GLN A 86 14.05 8.24 9.08
CA GLN A 86 15.47 8.07 8.77
C GLN A 86 16.14 6.99 9.64
N ALA A 87 15.79 6.92 10.93
CA ALA A 87 16.30 5.90 11.84
C ALA A 87 15.85 4.49 11.42
N THR A 88 14.57 4.34 11.05
CA THR A 88 14.01 3.09 10.50
C THR A 88 14.76 2.67 9.25
N TYR A 89 14.98 3.57 8.29
CA TYR A 89 15.77 3.27 7.09
C TYR A 89 17.18 2.75 7.42
N VAL A 90 17.88 3.38 8.37
CA VAL A 90 19.24 2.95 8.75
C VAL A 90 19.20 1.56 9.40
N ALA A 91 18.23 1.32 10.29
CA ALA A 91 18.03 0.01 10.91
C ALA A 91 17.70 -1.06 9.86
N ASP A 92 16.83 -0.76 8.91
CA ASP A 92 16.42 -1.70 7.88
C ASP A 92 17.58 -2.08 6.95
N MET A 93 18.32 -1.07 6.49
CA MET A 93 19.52 -1.26 5.66
C MET A 93 20.60 -2.06 6.39
N GLY A 94 20.78 -1.83 7.70
CA GLY A 94 21.72 -2.60 8.53
C GLY A 94 21.31 -4.05 8.74
N ASN A 95 19.99 -4.33 8.76
CA ASN A 95 19.43 -5.65 9.06
C ASN A 95 18.96 -6.43 7.83
N MET A 96 19.20 -5.95 6.61
CA MET A 96 18.66 -6.53 5.36
C MET A 96 18.80 -8.05 5.26
N ARG A 97 19.96 -8.63 5.60
CA ARG A 97 20.16 -10.08 5.52
C ARG A 97 19.28 -10.86 6.49
N GLN A 98 19.13 -10.35 7.72
CA GLN A 98 18.26 -10.97 8.71
C GLN A 98 16.80 -10.86 8.30
N GLN A 99 16.37 -9.71 7.75
CA GLN A 99 15.03 -9.53 7.22
C GLN A 99 14.74 -10.52 6.09
N LEU A 100 15.69 -10.73 5.18
CA LEU A 100 15.54 -11.71 4.11
C LEU A 100 15.47 -13.15 4.66
N ALA A 101 16.32 -13.49 5.63
CA ALA A 101 16.28 -14.79 6.29
C ALA A 101 14.94 -15.05 7.00
N ASN A 102 14.36 -14.02 7.62
CA ASN A 102 13.04 -14.07 8.25
C ASN A 102 11.93 -14.27 7.19
N ALA A 103 11.94 -13.49 6.11
CA ALA A 103 10.97 -13.60 5.01
C ALA A 103 10.97 -14.98 4.34
N ASN A 104 12.14 -15.62 4.26
CA ASN A 104 12.29 -16.97 3.71
C ASN A 104 12.04 -18.09 4.75
N ASN A 105 11.69 -17.76 6.00
CA ASN A 105 11.43 -18.75 7.05
C ASN A 105 10.01 -19.32 6.94
N PRO A 106 9.85 -20.62 6.63
CA PRO A 106 8.53 -21.23 6.42
C PRO A 106 7.65 -21.25 7.68
N ARG A 107 8.22 -21.10 8.89
CA ARG A 107 7.45 -21.01 10.14
C ARG A 107 6.76 -19.66 10.33
N GLN A 108 7.18 -18.62 9.59
CA GLN A 108 6.56 -17.30 9.60
C GLN A 108 5.49 -17.13 8.51
N ALA A 109 5.37 -18.09 7.57
CA ALA A 109 4.36 -18.05 6.50
C ALA A 109 2.92 -18.31 6.98
N VAL A 110 2.72 -18.59 8.27
CA VAL A 110 1.38 -18.73 8.87
C VAL A 110 0.89 -17.34 9.26
N TYR A 111 0.48 -16.55 8.28
CA TYR A 111 -0.29 -15.34 8.54
C TYR A 111 -1.75 -15.74 8.77
N ASP A 112 -2.26 -15.44 9.96
CA ASP A 112 -3.70 -15.45 10.20
C ASP A 112 -4.33 -14.30 9.40
N THR A 113 -5.09 -14.65 8.37
CA THR A 113 -5.83 -13.70 7.53
C THR A 113 -7.24 -13.42 8.05
N SER A 114 -7.53 -13.79 9.30
CA SER A 114 -8.88 -13.68 9.89
C SER A 114 -9.34 -12.25 10.18
N GLY A 115 -8.51 -11.23 9.98
CA GLY A 115 -8.95 -9.82 9.98
C GLY A 115 -9.76 -9.44 11.22
N GLN A 116 -9.22 -9.69 12.41
CA GLN A 116 -9.85 -9.29 13.68
C GLN A 116 -9.42 -7.90 14.12
#